data_AF-A0A1Z9B377-F1
#
_entry.id   AF-A0A1Z9B377-F1
#
_cell.length_a   1.000
_cell.length_b   1.000
_cell.length_c   1.000
_cell.angle_alpha   90.00
_cell.angle_beta   90.00
_cell.angle_gamma   90.00
#
_symmetry.space_group_name_H-M   'P 1'
#
loop_
_entity.id
_entity.type
_entity.pdbx_description
1 polymer ?
#
loop_
_entity_poly.entity_id
_entity_poly.type
_entity_poly.pdbx_seq_one_letter_code
_entity_poly.pdbx_strand_id
1 'polypeptide(L)' 'MKKSDQKVDLSLLDILVCPLTKGPLKYDKDRLELISEKAKLAFPIEDGIPIMLIDKARKIK' A
#
# COMPACT_ATOMS: atom_id res chain seq x y z
N MET A 1 -3.95 -18.12 -33.58
CA MET A 1 -3.23 -18.30 -32.29
C MET A 1 -3.14 -16.92 -31.62
N LYS A 2 -3.88 -16.69 -30.52
CA LYS A 2 -3.99 -15.37 -29.87
C LYS A 2 -2.66 -15.01 -29.19
N LYS A 3 -2.08 -13.85 -29.50
CA LYS A 3 -0.92 -13.29 -28.78
C LYS A 3 -1.43 -12.59 -27.51
N SER A 4 -0.97 -13.08 -26.36
CA SER A 4 -1.22 -12.52 -25.04
C SER A 4 -0.37 -11.25 -24.87
N ASP A 5 -0.97 -10.10 -25.17
CA ASP A 5 -0.46 -8.79 -24.78
C ASP A 5 -0.63 -8.68 -23.26
N GLN A 6 0.42 -9.03 -22.50
CA GLN A 6 0.48 -8.79 -21.06
C GLN A 6 0.71 -7.30 -20.82
N LYS A 7 -0.30 -6.51 -21.15
CA LYS A 7 -0.48 -5.16 -20.65
C LYS A 7 -0.72 -5.31 -19.16
N VAL A 8 0.16 -4.78 -18.31
CA VAL A 8 -0.07 -4.74 -16.86
C VAL A 8 -1.43 -4.11 -16.64
N ASP A 9 -2.40 -4.92 -16.27
CA ASP A 9 -3.79 -4.52 -16.11
C ASP A 9 -3.83 -3.55 -14.92
N LEU A 10 -4.28 -2.32 -15.16
CA LEU A 10 -4.34 -1.27 -14.12
C LEU A 10 -5.24 -1.68 -12.93
N SER A 11 -6.08 -2.71 -13.11
CA SER A 11 -6.82 -3.39 -12.05
C SER A 11 -5.94 -4.11 -11.00
N LEU A 12 -4.65 -4.31 -11.27
CA LEU A 12 -3.71 -4.93 -10.33
C LEU A 12 -3.08 -3.93 -9.35
N LEU A 13 -3.08 -2.62 -9.64
CA LEU A 13 -2.56 -1.58 -8.74
C LEU A 13 -3.62 -0.99 -7.78
N ASP A 14 -4.90 -1.34 -7.95
CA ASP A 14 -5.97 -1.15 -6.96
C ASP A 14 -5.84 -2.07 -5.72
N ILE A 15 -4.86 -2.98 -5.72
CA ILE A 15 -4.78 -4.10 -4.75
C ILE A 15 -4.20 -3.69 -3.39
N LEU A 16 -3.44 -2.59 -3.32
CA LEU A 16 -2.77 -2.22 -2.07
C LEU A 16 -3.68 -1.39 -1.15
N VAL A 17 -4.60 -2.11 -0.50
CA VAL A 17 -5.51 -1.58 0.51
C VAL A 17 -4.93 -1.77 1.90
N CYS A 18 -5.36 -0.93 2.85
CA CYS A 18 -5.00 -1.08 4.25
C CYS A 18 -5.40 -2.48 4.77
N PRO A 19 -4.50 -3.22 5.44
CA PRO A 19 -4.80 -4.57 5.91
C PRO A 19 -5.97 -4.61 6.91
N LEU A 20 -6.18 -3.51 7.65
CA LEU A 20 -7.20 -3.36 8.68
C LEU A 20 -8.54 -2.84 8.14
N THR A 21 -8.52 -1.75 7.37
CA THR A 21 -9.76 -1.06 6.96
C THR A 21 -10.22 -1.45 5.57
N LYS A 22 -9.40 -2.19 4.81
CA LYS A 22 -9.59 -2.47 3.37
C LYS A 22 -9.82 -1.21 2.54
N GLY A 23 -9.44 -0.05 3.07
CA GLY A 23 -9.57 1.24 2.42
C GLY A 23 -8.28 1.65 1.70
N PRO A 24 -8.31 2.78 0.99
CA PRO A 24 -7.16 3.28 0.27
C PRO A 24 -6.00 3.62 1.22
N LEU A 25 -4.78 3.48 0.70
CA LEU A 25 -3.55 3.93 1.33
C LEU A 25 -2.99 5.13 0.56
N LYS A 26 -2.53 6.14 1.29
CA LYS A 26 -1.84 7.30 0.73
C LYS A 26 -0.33 7.07 0.84
N TYR A 27 0.37 7.12 -0.27
CA TYR A 27 1.83 7.04 -0.25
C TYR A 27 2.46 8.37 0.15
N ASP A 28 3.27 8.35 1.20
CA ASP A 28 4.13 9.44 1.64
C ASP A 28 5.55 9.18 1.16
N LYS A 29 5.98 9.94 0.15
CA LYS A 29 7.30 9.82 -0.47
C LYS A 29 8.41 10.35 0.43
N ASP A 30 8.13 11.34 1.26
CA ASP A 30 9.12 11.98 2.10
C ASP A 30 9.52 11.05 3.25
N ARG A 31 8.56 10.24 3.73
CA ARG A 31 8.77 9.29 4.83
C ARG A 31 8.92 7.84 4.38
N LEU A 32 8.73 7.56 3.07
CA LEU A 32 8.66 6.20 2.52
C LEU A 32 7.66 5.32 3.30
N GLU A 33 6.44 5.83 3.49
CA GLU A 33 5.38 5.17 4.27
C GLU A 33 4.06 5.13 3.48
N LEU A 34 3.22 4.14 3.77
CA LEU A 34 1.84 4.05 3.32
C LEU A 34 0.90 4.40 4.46
N ILE A 35 0.16 5.49 4.30
CA ILE A 35 -0.68 6.09 5.31
C ILE A 35 -2.12 5.62 5.13
N SER A 36 -2.69 5.02 6.16
CA SER A 36 -4.12 4.78 6.28
C SER A 36 -4.74 5.80 7.23
N GLU A 37 -5.42 6.80 6.69
CA GLU A 37 -6.10 7.83 7.50
C GLU A 37 -7.21 7.24 8.37
N LYS A 38 -7.97 6.29 7.82
CA LYS A 38 -9.04 5.58 8.57
C LYS A 38 -8.49 4.75 9.73
N ALA A 39 -7.36 4.06 9.52
CA ALA A 39 -6.74 3.25 10.57
C ALA A 39 -5.88 4.08 11.54
N LYS A 40 -5.59 5.35 11.19
CA LYS A 40 -4.64 6.20 11.90
C LYS A 40 -3.26 5.56 12.05
N LEU A 41 -2.80 4.90 10.98
CA LEU A 41 -1.54 4.18 10.93
C LEU A 41 -0.77 4.51 9.64
N ALA A 42 0.56 4.52 9.75
CA ALA A 42 1.49 4.62 8.64
C ALA A 42 2.37 3.37 8.62
N PHE A 43 2.36 2.63 7.51
CA PHE A 43 3.12 1.41 7.30
C PHE A 43 4.43 1.74 6.56
N PRO A 44 5.62 1.43 7.10
CA PRO A 44 6.88 1.77 6.46
C PRO A 44 7.12 0.93 5.20
N ILE A 45 7.91 1.48 4.28
CA ILE A 45 8.44 0.79 3.11
C ILE A 45 9.94 0.63 3.32
N GLU A 46 10.40 -0.61 3.38
CA GLU A 46 11.81 -0.98 3.58
C GLU A 46 12.28 -1.76 2.34
N ASP A 47 13.39 -1.36 1.73
CA ASP A 47 13.91 -1.96 0.49
C ASP A 47 12.88 -2.04 -0.66
N GLY A 48 11.96 -1.07 -0.72
CA GLY A 48 10.86 -1.05 -1.69
C GLY A 48 9.70 -2.00 -1.38
N ILE A 49 9.73 -2.69 -0.23
CA ILE A 49 8.71 -3.62 0.23
C ILE A 49 7.87 -2.97 1.33
N PRO A 50 6.55 -2.82 1.14
CA PRO A 50 5.66 -2.34 2.20
C PRO A 50 5.55 -3.32 3.37
N ILE A 51 5.89 -2.87 4.56
CA ILE A 51 5.76 -3.66 5.80
C ILE A 51 4.36 -3.46 6.37
N MET A 52 3.41 -4.28 5.93
CA MET A 52 2.00 -4.26 6.36
C MET A 52 1.76 -4.96 7.70
N LEU A 53 2.68 -4.81 8.66
CA LEU A 53 2.56 -5.34 10.03
C LEU A 53 2.13 -4.22 10.98
N ILE A 54 1.12 -4.50 11.80
CA ILE A 54 0.54 -3.51 12.73
C ILE A 54 1.58 -3.07 13.78
N ASP A 55 2.41 -3.99 14.27
CA ASP A 55 3.45 -3.69 15.26
C ASP A 55 4.58 -2.81 14.71
N LYS A 56 4.75 -2.78 13.40
CA LYS A 56 5.70 -1.91 12.69
C LYS A 56 5.06 -0.62 12.21
N ALA A 57 3.73 -0.53 12.25
CA ALA A 57 3.01 0.65 11.81
C ALA A 57 3.12 1.77 12.85
N ARG A 58 3.43 2.97 12.38
CA ARG A 58 3.50 4.17 13.20
C ARG A 58 2.12 4.80 13.31
N LYS A 59 1.69 5.16 14.52
CA LYS A 59 0.44 5.92 14.71
C LYS A 59 0.57 7.34 14.17
N ILE A 60 -0.43 7.78 13.42
CA ILE A 60 -0.61 9.16 12.96
C ILE A 60 -1.85 9.72 13.67
N LYS A 61 -1.77 10.89 14.29
CA LYS A 61 -2.83 11.43 15.16
C LYS A 61 -4.03 11.92 14.36
#